data_AF-A0A953BTW1-F1
#
_entry.id   AF-A0A953BTW1-F1
#
_cell.length_a   1.000
_cell.length_b   1.000
_cell.length_c   1.000
_cell.angle_alpha   90.00
_cell.angle_beta   90.00
_cell.angle_gamma   90.00
#
_symmetry.space_group_name_H-M   'P 1'
#
loop_
_entity.id
_entity.type
_entity.pdbx_description
1 polymer ?
#
loop_
_entity_poly.entity_id
_entity_poly.type
_entity_poly.pdbx_seq_one_letter_code
_entity_poly.pdbx_strand_id
1 'polypeptide(L)'
;MKRLTSAALACSVLGVSLPGCTGLITQRAVTAFARGLENKDLAQLKSSSSDEFGSRALRLPEATQDLRLVQLPTGKAKVVSIDESSPKERVVVVEVGESKKRVEYRLTRNPKKGRWVVDDVFVGQKLEGSSSEVVRSVTDQMNMLLCVREMLAALQSREREAMQTVTTPELAKELEGLPPAWLDKIASRVAGDSPIRANSFRPEVRMEQDRAAVGLRRGDGLLVMEFRNSSGRWLLNDASWSGGKEEEVSSVRKLCTSLTQARQFLEAYAAGDKPALAQMSTREFHEKSLLPGDLSRAPLPAMDLLTQPFDVQQHRERIDVLLTLNDTTYTLNIVPPKSAIGEETDPAMASERRVEEVTVYDRKSGEIKRLSAVFQSQAVVEVYSELLAARDAVQLRQLSTTDFNDRVWKRFPPQILQAIGLNEIETAPPTHATTVFQGPVTEVTVMQGSRALTYVLHSEGGRLVVDDVLMPVLNRPSSLKKTMQVLAPIAEFRAGLASGDRNALMAASGTGLDRIVWQQVQETPEIGVNIEGRLALPIHAAKIDATQSRVTLSNGREVAEVDLILERDRFVVEDVTFLEGPGQAPVAMLQAMRREIARDMQHRTAPQVLPASYERSAAAPAADDFRPL
;
A
#
# COMPACT_ATOMS: atom_id res chain seq x y z
N MET A 1 13.43 -24.19 32.73
CA MET A 1 12.68 -23.80 33.94
C MET A 1 11.93 -25.00 34.49
N LYS A 2 12.39 -25.54 35.63
CA LYS A 2 11.56 -26.43 36.44
C LYS A 2 10.59 -25.53 37.21
N ARG A 3 9.30 -25.79 37.05
CA ARG A 3 8.23 -25.19 37.85
C ARG A 3 8.56 -25.44 39.33
N LEU A 4 8.79 -24.37 40.09
CA LEU A 4 8.69 -24.44 41.54
C LEU A 4 7.45 -23.64 41.92
N THR A 5 6.45 -24.45 42.27
CA THR A 5 5.13 -24.14 42.75
C THR A 5 5.15 -23.23 43.96
N SER A 6 4.27 -22.23 43.92
CA SER A 6 3.75 -21.49 45.06
C SER A 6 3.32 -22.47 46.16
N ALA A 7 4.09 -22.52 47.25
CA ALA A 7 3.66 -23.13 48.50
C ALA A 7 3.67 -22.02 49.56
N ALA A 8 2.48 -21.76 50.09
CA ALA A 8 2.23 -20.87 51.20
C ALA A 8 3.16 -21.22 52.37
N LEU A 9 4.05 -20.31 52.75
CA LEU A 9 4.83 -20.45 53.97
C LEU A 9 4.02 -19.84 55.11
N ALA A 10 3.34 -20.74 55.82
CA ALA A 10 2.65 -20.48 57.06
C ALA A 10 3.62 -19.91 58.10
N CYS A 11 3.15 -18.87 58.79
CA CYS A 11 3.73 -18.32 60.00
C CYS A 11 4.10 -19.43 60.99
N SER A 12 5.40 -19.59 61.25
CA SER A 12 5.92 -20.24 62.44
C SER A 12 6.89 -19.28 63.12
N VAL A 13 6.38 -18.57 64.13
CA VAL A 13 7.17 -17.77 65.06
C VAL A 13 7.83 -18.72 66.06
N LEU A 14 9.15 -18.66 66.19
CA LEU A 14 9.91 -18.67 67.46
C LEU A 14 11.38 -19.06 67.19
N GLY A 15 12.20 -18.04 67.04
CA GLY A 15 13.65 -18.13 67.00
C GLY A 15 14.25 -16.80 67.42
N VAL A 16 14.01 -16.40 68.68
CA VAL A 16 14.73 -15.29 69.31
C VAL A 16 16.17 -15.77 69.51
N SER A 17 17.02 -15.57 68.50
CA SER A 17 18.46 -15.64 68.68
C SER A 17 18.92 -14.33 69.31
N LEU A 18 19.61 -14.46 70.45
CA LEU A 18 20.29 -13.40 71.19
C LEU A 18 21.10 -12.48 70.26
N PRO A 19 21.32 -11.20 70.62
CA PRO A 19 22.15 -10.26 69.86
C PRO A 19 23.64 -10.64 69.97
N GLY A 20 24.03 -11.73 69.31
CA GLY A 20 25.43 -12.09 69.07
C GLY A 20 26.05 -11.14 68.06
N CYS A 21 27.38 -11.00 68.09
CA CYS A 21 28.18 -10.11 67.24
C CYS A 21 27.78 -10.10 65.75
N THR A 22 27.20 -11.20 65.26
CA THR A 22 26.61 -11.37 63.94
C THR A 22 25.58 -10.29 63.58
N GLY A 23 24.63 -9.97 64.47
CA GLY A 23 23.56 -8.99 64.23
C GLY A 23 24.07 -7.55 64.20
N LEU A 24 25.07 -7.22 65.02
CA LEU A 24 25.72 -5.90 65.02
C LEU A 24 26.51 -5.65 63.72
N ILE A 25 27.16 -6.69 63.19
CA ILE A 25 27.96 -6.58 61.97
C ILE A 25 27.06 -6.44 60.73
N THR A 26 25.96 -7.20 60.62
CA THR A 26 24.99 -7.06 59.52
C THR A 26 24.26 -5.72 59.58
N GLN A 27 23.85 -5.27 60.78
CA GLN A 27 23.26 -3.95 60.99
C GLN A 27 24.21 -2.83 60.54
N ARG A 28 25.51 -2.94 60.83
CA ARG A 28 26.53 -1.96 60.35
C ARG A 28 26.60 -1.90 58.83
N ALA A 29 26.60 -3.05 58.14
CA ALA A 29 26.63 -3.11 56.68
C ALA A 29 25.40 -2.43 56.05
N VAL A 30 24.21 -2.78 56.52
CA VAL A 30 22.93 -2.18 56.07
C VAL A 30 22.90 -0.67 56.37
N THR A 31 23.31 -0.26 57.57
CA THR A 31 23.32 1.17 57.96
C THR A 31 24.29 1.98 57.11
N ALA A 32 25.47 1.42 56.79
CA ALA A 32 26.45 2.09 55.95
C ALA A 32 25.93 2.33 54.52
N PHE A 33 25.25 1.33 53.95
CA PHE A 33 24.59 1.44 52.64
C PHE A 33 23.42 2.44 52.67
N ALA A 34 22.54 2.33 53.66
CA ALA A 34 21.39 3.23 53.82
C ALA A 34 21.82 4.71 53.95
N ARG A 35 22.89 5.00 54.69
CA ARG A 35 23.48 6.36 54.76
C ARG A 35 24.02 6.83 53.42
N GLY A 36 24.66 5.96 52.66
CA GLY A 36 25.14 6.29 51.31
C GLY A 36 23.98 6.68 50.38
N LEU A 37 22.85 5.97 50.49
CA LEU A 37 21.63 6.27 49.75
C LEU A 37 21.01 7.62 50.16
N GLU A 38 20.92 7.87 51.47
CA GLU A 38 20.36 9.11 52.03
C GLU A 38 21.19 10.34 51.65
N ASN A 39 22.52 10.22 51.72
CA ASN A 39 23.45 11.30 51.39
C ASN A 39 23.75 11.45 49.89
N LYS A 40 23.26 10.53 49.04
CA LYS A 40 23.61 10.41 47.62
C LYS A 40 25.12 10.31 47.36
N ASP A 41 25.85 9.65 48.27
CA ASP A 41 27.29 9.50 48.16
C ASP A 41 27.62 8.22 47.39
N LEU A 42 27.99 8.38 46.11
CA LEU A 42 28.36 7.27 45.23
C LEU A 42 29.58 6.50 45.75
N ALA A 43 30.57 7.21 46.30
CA ALA A 43 31.79 6.58 46.81
C ALA A 43 31.48 5.73 48.04
N GLN A 44 30.66 6.25 48.95
CA GLN A 44 30.17 5.50 50.10
C GLN A 44 29.36 4.28 49.66
N LEU A 45 28.40 4.43 48.73
CA LEU A 45 27.59 3.34 48.19
C LEU A 45 28.48 2.23 47.61
N LYS A 46 29.40 2.56 46.70
CA LYS A 46 30.39 1.61 46.14
C LYS A 46 31.25 0.95 47.21
N SER A 47 31.63 1.69 48.26
CA SER A 47 32.44 1.13 49.33
C SER A 47 31.68 0.09 50.16
N SER A 48 30.35 0.26 50.28
CA SER A 48 29.43 -0.52 51.10
C SER A 48 28.69 -1.63 50.33
N SER A 49 28.92 -1.74 49.02
CA SER A 49 28.34 -2.75 48.14
C SER A 49 29.36 -3.80 47.68
N SER A 50 28.88 -4.90 47.08
CA SER A 50 29.73 -5.87 46.38
C SER A 50 30.30 -5.30 45.08
N ASP A 51 31.33 -5.96 44.54
CA ASP A 51 31.92 -5.60 43.24
C ASP A 51 30.89 -5.81 42.10
N GLU A 52 30.00 -6.80 42.22
CA GLU A 52 28.90 -7.05 41.29
C GLU A 52 27.85 -5.94 41.34
N PHE A 53 27.34 -5.59 42.53
CA PHE A 53 26.41 -4.47 42.68
C PHE A 53 27.03 -3.16 42.19
N GLY A 54 28.32 -2.94 42.51
CA GLY A 54 29.06 -1.76 42.11
C GLY A 54 29.19 -1.61 40.59
N SER A 55 29.49 -2.71 39.89
CA SER A 55 29.66 -2.72 38.43
C SER A 55 28.34 -2.72 37.65
N ARG A 56 27.23 -3.21 38.25
CA ARG A 56 25.92 -3.27 37.58
C ARG A 56 25.03 -2.09 37.94
N ALA A 57 24.90 -1.74 39.22
CA ALA A 57 23.94 -0.75 39.70
C ALA A 57 24.52 0.65 39.94
N LEU A 58 25.85 0.77 40.09
CA LEU A 58 26.53 2.02 40.48
C LEU A 58 27.63 2.46 39.49
N ARG A 59 27.65 1.93 38.27
CA ARG A 59 28.76 2.15 37.33
C ARG A 59 28.84 3.58 36.80
N LEU A 60 27.70 4.27 36.66
CA LEU A 60 27.65 5.66 36.21
C LEU A 60 27.51 6.66 37.37
N PRO A 61 28.00 7.91 37.24
CA PRO A 61 27.77 8.99 38.21
C PRO A 61 26.29 9.24 38.53
N GLU A 62 25.42 9.11 37.53
CA GLU A 62 23.97 9.34 37.61
C GLU A 62 23.24 8.29 38.45
N ALA A 63 23.88 7.16 38.79
CA ALA A 63 23.27 6.07 39.53
C ALA A 63 22.64 6.51 40.86
N THR A 64 23.24 7.49 41.55
CA THR A 64 22.70 8.03 42.82
C THR A 64 21.37 8.75 42.63
N GLN A 65 21.15 9.37 41.47
CA GLN A 65 19.89 10.00 41.11
C GLN A 65 18.86 8.95 40.67
N ASP A 66 19.28 7.98 39.87
CA ASP A 66 18.40 6.94 39.31
C ASP A 66 17.90 5.94 40.36
N LEU A 67 18.64 5.72 41.46
CA LEU A 67 18.19 4.91 42.60
C LEU A 67 16.86 5.40 43.20
N ARG A 68 16.52 6.69 43.02
CA ARG A 68 15.22 7.25 43.43
C ARG A 68 14.05 6.71 42.62
N LEU A 69 14.29 6.31 41.37
CA LEU A 69 13.27 5.76 40.47
C LEU A 69 12.83 4.35 40.90
N VAL A 70 13.72 3.62 41.58
CA VAL A 70 13.44 2.27 42.11
C VAL A 70 12.66 2.30 43.43
N GLN A 71 12.37 3.51 43.96
CA GLN A 71 11.56 3.76 45.15
C GLN A 71 12.04 3.02 46.41
N LEU A 72 13.37 2.94 46.59
CA LEU A 72 13.95 2.44 47.83
C LEU A 72 13.46 3.27 49.03
N PRO A 73 12.94 2.64 50.11
CA PRO A 73 12.57 3.38 51.30
C PRO A 73 13.83 3.98 51.97
N THR A 74 13.67 5.18 52.51
CA THR A 74 14.75 5.94 53.17
C THR A 74 14.41 6.17 54.65
N GLY A 75 15.43 6.39 55.47
CA GLY A 75 15.30 6.60 56.92
C GLY A 75 16.03 5.55 57.76
N LYS A 76 15.78 5.55 59.07
CA LYS A 76 16.44 4.62 60.01
C LYS A 76 16.11 3.17 59.64
N ALA A 77 17.15 2.39 59.36
CA ALA A 77 17.05 0.97 59.03
C ALA A 77 17.25 0.10 60.28
N LYS A 78 16.39 -0.88 60.51
CA LYS A 78 16.50 -1.86 61.59
C LYS A 78 16.39 -3.28 61.03
N VAL A 79 17.39 -4.11 61.26
CA VAL A 79 17.37 -5.53 60.89
C VAL A 79 16.34 -6.27 61.77
N VAL A 80 15.46 -7.04 61.13
CA VAL A 80 14.36 -7.78 61.78
C VAL A 80 14.57 -9.29 61.71
N SER A 81 15.08 -9.80 60.60
CA SER A 81 15.48 -11.20 60.47
C SER A 81 16.77 -11.35 59.67
N ILE A 82 17.51 -12.40 59.97
CA ILE A 82 18.73 -12.80 59.26
C ILE A 82 18.57 -14.28 58.95
N ASP A 83 18.62 -14.62 57.67
CA ASP A 83 18.70 -15.99 57.17
C ASP A 83 20.10 -16.22 56.60
N GLU A 84 20.79 -17.25 57.10
CA GLU A 84 22.15 -17.59 56.67
C GLU A 84 22.07 -18.64 55.55
N SER A 85 21.97 -18.18 54.31
CA SER A 85 21.93 -19.07 53.13
C SER A 85 23.25 -19.80 52.90
N SER A 86 24.40 -19.22 53.28
CA SER A 86 25.71 -19.88 53.26
C SER A 86 26.74 -19.17 54.17
N PRO A 87 27.95 -19.73 54.40
CA PRO A 87 29.00 -19.04 55.16
C PRO A 87 29.47 -17.70 54.54
N LYS A 88 29.13 -17.43 53.28
CA LYS A 88 29.53 -16.23 52.54
C LYS A 88 28.35 -15.34 52.14
N GLU A 89 27.12 -15.81 52.32
CA GLU A 89 25.90 -15.12 51.91
C GLU A 89 24.86 -15.12 53.01
N ARG A 90 24.17 -13.99 53.15
CA ARG A 90 23.09 -13.81 54.11
C ARG A 90 21.95 -13.06 53.46
N VAL A 91 20.72 -13.47 53.76
CA VAL A 91 19.51 -12.74 53.40
C VAL A 91 18.98 -12.07 54.66
N VAL A 92 18.76 -10.76 54.59
CA VAL A 92 18.44 -9.95 55.77
C VAL A 92 17.20 -9.13 55.50
N VAL A 93 16.16 -9.30 56.31
CA VAL A 93 14.95 -8.47 56.22
C VAL A 93 15.10 -7.26 57.13
N VAL A 94 14.91 -6.09 56.56
CA VAL A 94 15.13 -4.78 57.20
C VAL A 94 13.84 -3.98 57.17
N GLU A 95 13.45 -3.43 58.32
CA GLU A 95 12.41 -2.40 58.41
C GLU A 95 13.03 -1.02 58.29
N VAL A 96 12.53 -0.22 57.35
CA VAL A 96 13.08 1.12 57.04
C VAL A 96 12.04 2.20 57.29
N GLY A 97 12.45 3.25 58.02
CA GLY A 97 11.67 4.46 58.27
C GLY A 97 10.52 4.27 59.27
N GLU A 98 9.74 5.33 59.49
CA GLU A 98 8.63 5.32 60.48
C GLU A 98 7.48 4.40 60.07
N SER A 99 7.25 4.27 58.75
CA SER A 99 6.27 3.35 58.18
C SER A 99 6.67 1.87 58.27
N LYS A 100 7.88 1.56 58.77
CA LYS A 100 8.44 0.21 58.91
C LYS A 100 8.30 -0.64 57.63
N LYS A 101 8.54 -0.04 56.46
CA LYS A 101 8.53 -0.78 55.19
C LYS A 101 9.60 -1.86 55.21
N ARG A 102 9.22 -3.09 54.87
CA ARG A 102 10.13 -4.24 54.84
C ARG A 102 10.83 -4.32 53.49
N VAL A 103 12.15 -4.48 53.54
CA VAL A 103 13.02 -4.66 52.37
C VAL A 103 13.97 -5.80 52.67
N GLU A 104 14.21 -6.66 51.69
CA GLU A 104 15.16 -7.75 51.80
C GLU A 104 16.51 -7.33 51.21
N TYR A 105 17.59 -7.55 51.96
CA TYR A 105 18.96 -7.29 51.56
C TYR A 105 19.69 -8.61 51.44
N ARG A 106 20.33 -8.85 50.30
CA ARG A 106 21.34 -9.90 50.17
C ARG A 106 22.68 -9.30 50.54
N LEU A 107 23.37 -9.91 51.49
CA LEU A 107 24.71 -9.53 51.92
C LEU A 107 25.71 -10.60 51.49
N THR A 108 26.87 -10.16 51.02
CA THR A 108 28.01 -11.04 50.73
C THR A 108 29.24 -10.58 51.49
N ARG A 109 30.17 -11.50 51.75
CA ARG A 109 31.44 -11.15 52.40
C ARG A 109 32.44 -10.65 51.36
N ASN A 110 32.79 -9.36 51.43
CA ASN A 110 33.78 -8.79 50.52
C ASN A 110 35.17 -9.40 50.80
N PRO A 111 35.80 -10.09 49.84
CA PRO A 111 37.07 -10.79 50.06
C PRO A 111 38.24 -9.84 50.29
N LYS A 112 38.20 -8.64 49.70
CA LYS A 112 39.26 -7.62 49.82
C LYS A 112 39.20 -6.87 51.15
N LYS A 113 37.99 -6.64 51.68
CA LYS A 113 37.75 -5.81 52.87
C LYS A 113 37.44 -6.61 54.14
N GLY A 114 37.25 -7.93 54.02
CA GLY A 114 36.92 -8.84 55.13
C GLY A 114 35.57 -8.59 55.81
N ARG A 115 34.75 -7.67 55.29
CA ARG A 115 33.48 -7.19 55.88
C ARG A 115 32.27 -7.58 55.04
N TRP A 116 31.11 -7.67 55.67
CA TRP A 116 29.83 -7.83 54.98
C TRP A 116 29.49 -6.55 54.22
N VAL A 117 29.03 -6.71 52.99
CA VAL A 117 28.60 -5.62 52.10
C VAL A 117 27.28 -6.01 51.43
N VAL A 118 26.54 -5.02 50.95
CA VAL A 118 25.27 -5.25 50.23
C VAL A 118 25.58 -5.78 48.84
N ASP A 119 25.05 -6.96 48.54
CA ASP A 119 25.16 -7.59 47.23
C ASP A 119 23.94 -7.30 46.35
N ASP A 120 22.74 -7.29 46.93
CA ASP A 120 21.53 -6.86 46.25
C ASP A 120 20.48 -6.40 47.26
N VAL A 121 19.46 -5.70 46.76
CA VAL A 121 18.30 -5.25 47.52
C VAL A 121 17.05 -5.64 46.75
N PHE A 122 16.09 -6.27 47.42
CA PHE A 122 14.83 -6.72 46.85
C PHE A 122 13.68 -5.89 47.43
N VAL A 123 12.92 -5.25 46.55
CA VAL A 123 11.79 -4.39 46.93
C VAL A 123 10.51 -4.94 46.31
N GLY A 124 9.48 -5.07 47.14
CA GLY A 124 8.12 -5.33 46.69
C GLY A 124 7.51 -4.11 46.03
N GLN A 125 7.06 -4.26 44.79
CA GLN A 125 6.36 -3.22 44.03
C GLN A 125 4.97 -3.73 43.65
N LYS A 126 3.94 -2.94 43.97
CA LYS A 126 2.58 -3.19 43.48
C LYS A 126 2.48 -2.70 42.04
N LEU A 127 2.06 -3.57 41.12
CA LEU A 127 1.70 -3.12 39.78
C LEU A 127 0.39 -2.32 39.85
N GLU A 128 0.33 -1.21 39.13
CA GLU A 128 -0.90 -0.43 38.98
C GLU A 128 -2.00 -1.32 38.36
N GLY A 129 -3.12 -1.49 39.06
CA GLY A 129 -4.22 -2.37 38.65
C GLY A 129 -4.10 -3.86 39.04
N SER A 130 -3.03 -4.28 39.74
CA SER A 130 -2.90 -5.64 40.27
C SER A 130 -2.87 -5.65 41.81
N SER A 131 -3.51 -6.65 42.42
CA SER A 131 -3.44 -6.89 43.87
C SER A 131 -2.18 -7.64 44.30
N SER A 132 -1.39 -8.17 43.35
CA SER A 132 -0.14 -8.89 43.63
C SER A 132 1.06 -7.94 43.73
N GLU A 133 1.88 -8.16 44.76
CA GLU A 133 3.17 -7.49 44.94
C GLU A 133 4.26 -8.30 44.23
N VAL A 134 5.01 -7.66 43.33
CA VAL A 134 6.13 -8.29 42.62
C VAL A 134 7.42 -7.85 43.28
N VAL A 135 8.18 -8.82 43.81
CA VAL A 135 9.51 -8.56 44.36
C VAL A 135 10.52 -8.43 43.21
N ARG A 136 11.26 -7.33 43.17
CA ARG A 136 12.24 -7.05 42.11
C ARG A 136 13.62 -6.74 42.70
N SER A 137 14.67 -7.24 42.04
CA SER A 137 16.07 -6.88 42.30
C SER A 137 16.30 -5.41 41.93
N VAL A 138 16.93 -4.66 42.84
CA VAL A 138 17.38 -3.29 42.60
C VAL A 138 18.58 -3.30 41.67
N THR A 139 19.46 -4.30 41.77
CA THR A 139 20.61 -4.43 40.86
C THR A 139 20.17 -4.55 39.42
N ASP A 140 19.18 -5.40 39.13
CA ASP A 140 18.71 -5.61 37.76
C ASP A 140 17.96 -4.40 37.20
N GLN A 141 17.11 -3.77 38.02
CA GLN A 141 16.43 -2.54 37.63
C GLN A 141 17.43 -1.42 37.34
N MET A 142 18.40 -1.19 38.23
CA MET A 142 19.43 -0.19 38.02
C MET A 142 20.30 -0.51 36.81
N ASN A 143 20.68 -1.77 36.62
CA ASN A 143 21.44 -2.18 35.45
C ASN A 143 20.73 -1.78 34.15
N MET A 144 19.41 -2.05 34.07
CA MET A 144 18.59 -1.65 32.92
C MET A 144 18.51 -0.13 32.76
N LEU A 145 18.27 0.63 33.84
CA LEU A 145 18.19 2.09 33.80
C LEU A 145 19.50 2.71 33.27
N LEU A 146 20.64 2.21 33.74
CA LEU A 146 21.95 2.67 33.29
C LEU A 146 22.24 2.23 31.85
N CYS A 147 21.79 1.03 31.43
CA CYS A 147 21.90 0.59 30.04
C CYS A 147 21.12 1.52 29.10
N VAL A 148 19.94 2.00 29.51
CA VAL A 148 19.17 2.99 28.74
C VAL A 148 19.95 4.30 28.60
N ARG A 149 20.63 4.76 29.65
CA ARG A 149 21.48 5.97 29.58
C ARG A 149 22.67 5.79 28.63
N GLU A 150 23.38 4.68 28.76
CA GLU A 150 24.53 4.36 27.91
C GLU A 150 24.11 4.27 26.44
N MET A 151 22.98 3.61 26.16
CA MET A 151 22.42 3.52 24.82
C MET A 151 22.07 4.90 24.26
N LEU A 152 21.38 5.75 25.03
CA LEU A 152 21.06 7.11 24.60
C LEU A 152 22.31 7.95 24.35
N ALA A 153 23.33 7.83 25.20
CA ALA A 153 24.60 8.52 25.03
C ALA A 153 25.37 8.03 23.79
N ALA A 154 25.38 6.72 23.55
CA ALA A 154 26.02 6.11 22.36
C ALA A 154 25.30 6.49 21.05
N LEU A 155 23.98 6.62 21.06
CA LEU A 155 23.24 7.16 19.92
C LEU A 155 23.52 8.67 19.75
N GLN A 156 23.61 9.43 20.85
CA GLN A 156 23.92 10.87 20.81
C GLN A 156 25.33 11.20 20.33
N SER A 157 26.31 10.31 20.51
CA SER A 157 27.66 10.51 19.98
C SER A 157 27.68 10.50 18.45
N ARG A 158 26.67 9.88 17.81
CA ARG A 158 26.58 9.70 16.35
C ARG A 158 27.74 8.89 15.76
N GLU A 159 28.47 8.18 16.62
CA GLU A 159 29.57 7.31 16.22
C GLU A 159 29.04 5.89 15.96
N ARG A 160 29.22 5.39 14.75
CA ARG A 160 28.74 4.05 14.33
C ARG A 160 29.16 2.96 15.31
N GLU A 161 30.44 2.93 15.68
CA GLU A 161 30.98 1.91 16.58
C GLU A 161 30.30 1.95 17.96
N ALA A 162 30.08 3.15 18.50
CA ALA A 162 29.37 3.33 19.76
C ALA A 162 27.93 2.81 19.67
N MET A 163 27.20 3.16 18.60
CA MET A 163 25.84 2.67 18.36
C MET A 163 25.78 1.14 18.28
N GLN A 164 26.71 0.52 17.54
CA GLN A 164 26.78 -0.93 17.40
C GLN A 164 27.02 -1.65 18.74
N THR A 165 27.80 -1.05 19.64
CA THR A 165 28.11 -1.67 20.95
C THR A 165 26.93 -1.74 21.93
N VAL A 166 25.87 -0.96 21.67
CA VAL A 166 24.66 -0.89 22.50
C VAL A 166 23.44 -1.54 21.85
N THR A 167 23.57 -2.04 20.61
CA THR A 167 22.51 -2.75 19.86
C THR A 167 22.78 -4.24 19.79
N THR A 168 21.73 -5.04 19.56
CA THR A 168 21.87 -6.48 19.30
C THR A 168 22.69 -6.73 18.02
N PRO A 169 23.34 -7.90 17.85
CA PRO A 169 24.11 -8.22 16.63
C PRO A 169 23.29 -8.06 15.35
N GLU A 170 22.00 -8.41 15.39
CA GLU A 170 21.10 -8.28 14.26
C GLU A 170 20.87 -6.81 13.88
N LEU A 171 20.60 -5.93 14.85
CA LEU A 171 20.42 -4.51 14.59
C LEU A 171 21.74 -3.81 14.23
N ALA A 172 22.85 -4.22 14.85
CA ALA A 172 24.19 -3.71 14.55
C ALA A 172 24.56 -3.97 13.08
N LYS A 173 24.23 -5.16 12.56
CA LYS A 173 24.45 -5.53 11.15
C LYS A 173 23.65 -4.62 10.20
N GLU A 174 22.41 -4.30 10.53
CA GLU A 174 21.60 -3.37 9.72
C GLU A 174 22.19 -1.95 9.73
N LEU A 175 22.72 -1.50 10.87
CA LEU A 175 23.37 -0.18 10.98
C LEU A 175 24.73 -0.12 10.27
N GLU A 176 25.45 -1.24 10.19
CA GLU A 176 26.80 -1.32 9.61
C GLU A 176 26.88 -0.87 8.15
N GLY A 177 25.81 -1.07 7.37
CA GLY A 177 25.79 -0.68 5.96
C GLY A 177 25.34 0.77 5.71
N LEU A 178 24.74 1.46 6.68
CA LEU A 178 24.04 2.71 6.38
C LEU A 178 25.00 3.91 6.20
N PRO A 179 24.68 4.89 5.33
CA PRO A 179 25.45 6.12 5.20
C PRO A 179 25.43 6.98 6.49
N PRO A 180 26.47 7.80 6.74
CA PRO A 180 26.54 8.64 7.94
C PRO A 180 25.33 9.55 8.15
N ALA A 181 24.85 10.24 7.10
CA ALA A 181 23.68 11.12 7.18
C ALA A 181 22.40 10.38 7.62
N TRP A 182 22.30 9.08 7.31
CA TRP A 182 21.16 8.27 7.69
C TRP A 182 21.28 7.78 9.13
N LEU A 183 22.48 7.38 9.56
CA LEU A 183 22.76 7.05 10.96
C LEU A 183 22.47 8.24 11.88
N ASP A 184 22.90 9.44 11.49
CA ASP A 184 22.62 10.68 12.22
C ASP A 184 21.12 10.89 12.42
N LYS A 185 20.32 10.70 11.35
CA LYS A 185 18.87 10.87 11.43
C LYS A 185 18.18 9.80 12.27
N ILE A 186 18.63 8.54 12.21
CA ILE A 186 18.16 7.46 13.09
C ILE A 186 18.48 7.79 14.55
N ALA A 187 19.72 8.21 14.82
CA ALA A 187 20.17 8.61 16.15
C ALA A 187 19.34 9.78 16.71
N SER A 188 19.15 10.85 15.92
CA SER A 188 18.29 11.98 16.30
C SER A 188 16.85 11.55 16.54
N ARG A 189 16.30 10.59 15.78
CA ARG A 189 14.94 10.10 16.00
C ARG A 189 14.76 9.39 17.34
N VAL A 190 15.74 8.60 17.76
CA VAL A 190 15.66 7.82 19.01
C VAL A 190 16.14 8.63 20.21
N ALA A 191 17.33 9.19 20.12
CA ALA A 191 18.03 9.84 21.23
C ALA A 191 17.89 11.36 21.25
N GLY A 192 17.29 11.96 20.21
CA GLY A 192 17.04 13.39 20.11
C GLY A 192 18.34 14.19 19.93
N ASP A 193 18.20 15.47 19.59
CA ASP A 193 19.36 16.34 19.35
C ASP A 193 19.99 16.88 20.65
N SER A 194 19.38 16.63 21.81
CA SER A 194 19.85 17.12 23.10
C SER A 194 19.88 16.01 24.15
N PRO A 195 20.90 16.01 25.03
CA PRO A 195 20.97 15.13 26.18
C PRO A 195 19.70 15.19 27.03
N ILE A 196 19.24 14.04 27.51
CA ILE A 196 18.08 14.00 28.40
C ILE A 196 18.47 14.62 29.73
N ARG A 197 17.78 15.69 30.13
CA ARG A 197 17.97 16.29 31.45
C ARG A 197 17.65 15.26 32.53
N ALA A 198 18.44 15.25 33.60
CA ALA A 198 18.31 14.24 34.63
C ALA A 198 16.91 14.19 35.29
N ASN A 199 16.19 15.32 35.35
CA ASN A 199 14.84 15.40 35.93
C ASN A 199 13.73 14.87 35.00
N SER A 200 13.98 14.83 33.69
CA SER A 200 13.06 14.28 32.68
C SER A 200 13.29 12.79 32.41
N PHE A 201 14.38 12.22 32.92
CA PHE A 201 14.66 10.79 32.78
C PHE A 201 13.77 9.99 33.74
N ARG A 202 12.65 9.50 33.23
CA ARG A 202 11.68 8.67 33.96
C ARG A 202 11.24 7.46 33.12
N PRO A 203 12.15 6.52 32.85
CA PRO A 203 11.80 5.29 32.15
C PRO A 203 10.91 4.37 33.00
N GLU A 204 9.94 3.73 32.35
CA GLU A 204 9.09 2.69 32.90
C GLU A 204 9.60 1.33 32.41
N VAL A 205 10.09 0.50 33.33
CA VAL A 205 10.79 -0.74 33.00
C VAL A 205 9.93 -1.97 33.31
N ARG A 206 9.76 -2.84 32.30
CA ARG A 206 9.17 -4.17 32.42
C ARG A 206 10.20 -5.20 31.95
N MET A 207 10.60 -6.11 32.82
CA MET A 207 11.65 -7.10 32.53
C MET A 207 11.06 -8.50 32.66
N GLU A 208 11.36 -9.36 31.68
CA GLU A 208 10.99 -10.76 31.64
C GLU A 208 12.17 -11.60 31.12
N GLN A 209 12.81 -12.36 32.01
CA GLN A 209 13.90 -13.30 31.66
C GLN A 209 15.03 -12.67 30.82
N ASP A 210 15.04 -12.89 29.52
CA ASP A 210 16.02 -12.43 28.55
C ASP A 210 15.57 -11.17 27.77
N ARG A 211 14.40 -10.63 28.06
CA ARG A 211 13.82 -9.44 27.40
C ARG A 211 13.42 -8.36 28.39
N ALA A 212 13.43 -7.12 27.91
CA ALA A 212 12.85 -6.01 28.64
C ALA A 212 12.19 -5.01 27.70
N ALA A 213 11.07 -4.46 28.13
CA ALA A 213 10.43 -3.32 27.49
C ALA A 213 10.62 -2.08 28.39
N VAL A 214 11.10 -0.99 27.80
CA VAL A 214 11.33 0.27 28.49
C VAL A 214 10.55 1.38 27.78
N GLY A 215 9.57 1.95 28.47
CA GLY A 215 8.86 3.14 28.01
C GLY A 215 9.55 4.41 28.51
N LEU A 216 9.84 5.38 27.64
CA LEU A 216 10.43 6.66 28.00
C LEU A 216 9.66 7.79 27.33
N ARG A 217 9.02 8.65 28.12
CA ARG A 217 8.32 9.83 27.60
C ARG A 217 9.31 10.84 27.05
N ARG A 218 9.11 11.27 25.80
CA ARG A 218 9.95 12.27 25.12
C ARG A 218 9.09 13.16 24.24
N GLY A 219 9.22 14.48 24.42
CA GLY A 219 8.36 15.43 23.72
C GLY A 219 6.89 15.17 24.03
N ASP A 220 6.09 15.02 22.99
CA ASP A 220 4.66 14.69 23.00
C ASP A 220 4.36 13.19 22.92
N GLY A 221 5.37 12.33 22.72
CA GLY A 221 5.20 10.89 22.54
C GLY A 221 5.86 10.01 23.61
N LEU A 222 5.65 8.70 23.46
CA LEU A 222 6.25 7.66 24.29
C LEU A 222 7.14 6.77 23.41
N LEU A 223 8.45 6.82 23.68
CA LEU A 223 9.44 5.92 23.09
C LEU A 223 9.40 4.57 23.84
N VAL A 224 9.07 3.49 23.14
CA VAL A 224 9.06 2.12 23.67
C VAL A 224 10.26 1.37 23.10
N MET A 225 11.19 0.98 23.96
CA MET A 225 12.43 0.29 23.60
C MET A 225 12.36 -1.16 24.04
N GLU A 226 12.67 -2.08 23.14
CA GLU A 226 12.85 -3.50 23.43
C GLU A 226 14.34 -3.78 23.59
N PHE A 227 14.72 -4.37 24.72
CA PHE A 227 16.06 -4.82 25.01
C PHE A 227 16.11 -6.35 25.09
N ARG A 228 17.24 -6.92 24.68
CA ARG A 228 17.55 -8.34 24.82
C ARG A 228 18.82 -8.52 25.63
N ASN A 229 18.82 -9.48 26.53
CA ASN A 229 20.01 -9.86 27.27
C ASN A 229 20.85 -10.81 26.42
N SER A 230 22.02 -10.36 26.01
CA SER A 230 23.01 -11.16 25.29
C SER A 230 24.30 -11.19 26.11
N SER A 231 24.71 -12.39 26.55
CA SER A 231 25.94 -12.60 27.31
C SER A 231 26.07 -11.69 28.56
N GLY A 232 24.96 -11.46 29.27
CA GLY A 232 24.92 -10.64 30.48
C GLY A 232 24.83 -9.13 30.25
N ARG A 233 24.70 -8.68 28.99
CA ARG A 233 24.50 -7.27 28.63
C ARG A 233 23.13 -7.06 28.02
N TRP A 234 22.44 -6.01 28.45
CA TRP A 234 21.19 -5.58 27.82
C TRP A 234 21.52 -4.73 26.59
N LEU A 235 21.07 -5.19 25.43
CA LEU A 235 21.31 -4.55 24.14
C LEU A 235 19.97 -4.17 23.51
N LEU A 236 19.94 -3.02 22.85
CA LEU A 236 18.75 -2.53 22.15
C LEU A 236 18.44 -3.44 20.95
N ASN A 237 17.26 -4.04 20.96
CA ASN A 237 16.76 -4.88 19.89
C ASN A 237 15.88 -4.09 18.92
N ASP A 238 15.02 -3.23 19.45
CA ASP A 238 14.19 -2.31 18.68
C ASP A 238 13.80 -1.09 19.51
N ALA A 239 13.44 -0.01 18.85
CA ALA A 239 12.90 1.19 19.45
C ALA A 239 11.71 1.65 18.62
N SER A 240 10.61 2.00 19.29
CA SER A 240 9.38 2.40 18.62
C SER A 240 8.70 3.61 19.24
N TRP A 241 8.01 4.40 18.41
CA TRP A 241 7.30 5.59 18.88
C TRP A 241 5.80 5.34 18.98
N SER A 242 5.24 5.56 20.16
CA SER A 242 3.80 5.54 20.39
C SER A 242 3.30 6.98 20.54
N GLY A 243 2.31 7.34 19.72
CA GLY A 243 1.75 8.71 19.64
C GLY A 243 2.26 9.57 18.48
N GLY A 244 3.07 9.01 17.56
CA GLY A 244 3.45 9.70 16.32
C GLY A 244 2.30 9.78 15.31
N LYS A 245 2.49 10.54 14.22
CA LYS A 245 1.54 10.54 13.09
C LYS A 245 1.43 9.13 12.50
N GLU A 246 0.26 8.75 11.99
CA GLU A 246 0.02 7.43 11.38
C GLU A 246 0.99 7.10 10.23
N GLU A 247 1.52 8.14 9.58
CA GLU A 247 2.48 8.06 8.48
C GLU A 247 3.93 7.84 8.93
N GLU A 248 4.23 7.78 10.22
CA GLU A 248 5.58 7.57 10.70
C GLU A 248 5.96 6.07 10.79
N VAL A 249 7.17 5.73 10.34
CA VAL A 249 7.72 4.38 10.57
C VAL A 249 7.92 4.17 12.07
N SER A 250 7.10 3.29 12.65
CA SER A 250 7.04 3.14 14.10
C SER A 250 8.26 2.44 14.70
N SER A 251 8.88 1.50 14.00
CA SER A 251 10.00 0.67 14.49
C SER A 251 11.33 1.06 13.84
N VAL A 252 12.37 1.24 14.64
CA VAL A 252 13.74 1.53 14.19
C VAL A 252 14.32 0.34 13.43
N ARG A 253 14.06 -0.88 13.88
CA ARG A 253 14.52 -2.07 13.16
C ARG A 253 13.90 -2.14 11.76
N LYS A 254 12.58 -1.93 11.66
CA LYS A 254 11.86 -1.88 10.37
C LYS A 254 12.40 -0.78 9.47
N LEU A 255 12.72 0.39 10.04
CA LEU A 255 13.34 1.50 9.33
C LEU A 255 14.74 1.14 8.81
N CYS A 256 15.62 0.62 9.67
CA CYS A 256 16.99 0.25 9.29
C CYS A 256 16.99 -0.79 8.17
N THR A 257 16.20 -1.85 8.26
CA THR A 257 16.11 -2.86 7.18
C THR A 257 15.62 -2.26 5.87
N SER A 258 14.65 -1.34 5.93
CA SER A 258 14.16 -0.65 4.72
C SER A 258 15.22 0.28 4.11
N LEU A 259 15.98 0.99 4.94
CA LEU A 259 17.09 1.83 4.47
C LEU A 259 18.23 1.00 3.91
N THR A 260 18.59 -0.12 4.55
CA THR A 260 19.58 -1.07 4.01
C THR A 260 19.17 -1.52 2.61
N GLN A 261 17.90 -1.88 2.45
CA GLN A 261 17.33 -2.31 1.17
C GLN A 261 17.36 -1.19 0.10
N ALA A 262 17.03 0.04 0.49
CA ALA A 262 17.09 1.22 -0.38
C ALA A 262 18.53 1.48 -0.87
N ARG A 263 19.49 1.46 0.06
CA ARG A 263 20.92 1.66 -0.25
C ARG A 263 21.43 0.60 -1.21
N GLN A 264 21.22 -0.67 -0.90
CA GLN A 264 21.67 -1.78 -1.75
C GLN A 264 21.05 -1.72 -3.14
N PHE A 265 19.78 -1.33 -3.25
CA PHE A 265 19.15 -1.10 -4.54
C PHE A 265 19.84 0.04 -5.32
N LEU A 266 20.08 1.19 -4.68
CA LEU A 266 20.73 2.34 -5.33
C LEU A 266 22.17 2.00 -5.79
N GLU A 267 22.94 1.27 -4.99
CA GLU A 267 24.28 0.81 -5.34
C GLU A 267 24.25 -0.17 -6.51
N ALA A 268 23.37 -1.17 -6.47
CA ALA A 268 23.20 -2.13 -7.57
C ALA A 268 22.74 -1.45 -8.87
N TYR A 269 21.85 -0.47 -8.76
CA TYR A 269 21.38 0.32 -9.89
C TYR A 269 22.52 1.13 -10.53
N ALA A 270 23.33 1.81 -9.70
CA ALA A 270 24.48 2.58 -10.17
C ALA A 270 25.54 1.70 -10.83
N ALA A 271 25.73 0.48 -10.33
CA ALA A 271 26.64 -0.51 -10.90
C ALA A 271 26.10 -1.21 -12.17
N GLY A 272 24.81 -1.06 -12.47
CA GLY A 272 24.16 -1.80 -13.55
C GLY A 272 24.01 -3.31 -13.26
N ASP A 273 24.07 -3.72 -12.00
CA ASP A 273 24.05 -5.13 -11.58
C ASP A 273 22.61 -5.67 -11.52
N LYS A 274 22.12 -6.16 -12.67
CA LYS A 274 20.78 -6.76 -12.79
C LYS A 274 20.56 -7.95 -11.84
N PRO A 275 21.50 -8.91 -11.68
CA PRO A 275 21.40 -9.96 -10.68
C PRO A 275 21.21 -9.45 -9.25
N ALA A 276 21.97 -8.45 -8.81
CA ALA A 276 21.79 -7.84 -7.50
C ALA A 276 20.42 -7.15 -7.39
N LEU A 277 20.00 -6.39 -8.41
CA LEU A 277 18.68 -5.77 -8.46
C LEU A 277 17.54 -6.79 -8.28
N ALA A 278 17.67 -8.01 -8.82
CA ALA A 278 16.70 -9.08 -8.64
C ALA A 278 16.49 -9.46 -7.17
N GLN A 279 17.55 -9.46 -6.38
CA GLN A 279 17.48 -9.77 -4.95
C GLN A 279 16.88 -8.61 -4.14
N MET A 280 17.03 -7.38 -4.64
CA MET A 280 16.66 -6.16 -3.93
C MET A 280 15.24 -5.65 -4.24
N SER A 281 14.64 -6.14 -5.33
CA SER A 281 13.34 -5.68 -5.83
C SER A 281 12.27 -6.77 -5.78
N THR A 282 11.01 -6.36 -5.90
CA THR A 282 9.91 -7.33 -6.07
C THR A 282 10.07 -8.04 -7.41
N ARG A 283 9.58 -9.28 -7.47
CA ARG A 283 9.66 -10.10 -8.68
C ARG A 283 9.05 -9.38 -9.88
N GLU A 284 7.87 -8.77 -9.70
CA GLU A 284 7.19 -8.05 -10.78
C GLU A 284 7.98 -6.84 -11.27
N PHE A 285 8.58 -6.05 -10.35
CA PHE A 285 9.37 -4.89 -10.74
C PHE A 285 10.65 -5.31 -11.48
N HIS A 286 11.31 -6.36 -11.00
CA HIS A 286 12.49 -6.90 -11.66
C HIS A 286 12.18 -7.45 -13.06
N GLU A 287 11.33 -8.48 -13.15
CA GLU A 287 11.09 -9.23 -14.38
C GLU A 287 10.47 -8.37 -15.48
N LYS A 288 9.57 -7.44 -15.11
CA LYS A 288 8.80 -6.65 -16.08
C LYS A 288 9.44 -5.31 -16.43
N SER A 289 10.32 -4.78 -15.57
CA SER A 289 10.88 -3.44 -15.75
C SER A 289 12.41 -3.44 -15.78
N LEU A 290 13.07 -3.83 -14.70
CA LEU A 290 14.53 -3.68 -14.56
C LEU A 290 15.32 -4.62 -15.47
N LEU A 291 14.85 -5.87 -15.61
CA LEU A 291 15.52 -6.89 -16.41
C LEU A 291 15.48 -6.55 -17.92
N PRO A 292 14.32 -6.24 -18.54
CA PRO A 292 14.29 -5.83 -19.95
C PRO A 292 14.74 -4.38 -20.18
N GLY A 293 14.67 -3.52 -19.15
CA GLY A 293 14.98 -2.10 -19.25
C GLY A 293 16.47 -1.80 -19.45
N ASP A 294 16.74 -0.73 -20.18
CA ASP A 294 18.05 -0.08 -20.22
C ASP A 294 18.11 0.98 -19.12
N LEU A 295 18.86 0.69 -18.05
CA LEU A 295 18.98 1.54 -16.87
C LEU A 295 19.54 2.93 -17.19
N SER A 296 20.28 3.08 -18.29
CA SER A 296 20.81 4.37 -18.74
C SER A 296 19.73 5.35 -19.20
N ARG A 297 18.54 4.85 -19.58
CA ARG A 297 17.37 5.69 -19.93
C ARG A 297 16.78 6.43 -18.74
N ALA A 298 17.08 5.98 -17.53
CA ALA A 298 16.59 6.59 -16.29
C ALA A 298 17.74 6.68 -15.25
N PRO A 299 18.72 7.56 -15.46
CA PRO A 299 19.87 7.65 -14.57
C PRO A 299 19.41 8.08 -13.16
N LEU A 300 19.89 7.37 -12.13
CA LEU A 300 19.73 7.75 -10.73
C LEU A 300 21.07 8.26 -10.20
N PRO A 301 21.14 9.45 -9.57
CA PRO A 301 22.36 9.96 -8.93
C PRO A 301 22.59 9.26 -7.59
N ALA A 302 22.72 7.94 -7.61
CA ALA A 302 22.73 7.08 -6.42
C ALA A 302 23.76 7.52 -5.36
N MET A 303 25.00 7.76 -5.77
CA MET A 303 26.07 8.14 -4.84
C MET A 303 25.77 9.46 -4.15
N ASP A 304 25.25 10.45 -4.88
CA ASP A 304 24.86 11.74 -4.29
C ASP A 304 23.67 11.57 -3.35
N LEU A 305 22.67 10.77 -3.73
CA LEU A 305 21.49 10.48 -2.90
C LEU A 305 21.86 9.82 -1.57
N LEU A 306 22.87 8.94 -1.55
CA LEU A 306 23.36 8.31 -0.32
C LEU A 306 24.06 9.29 0.63
N THR A 307 24.48 10.47 0.16
CA THR A 307 25.01 11.53 1.02
C THR A 307 23.93 12.42 1.64
N GLN A 308 22.71 12.38 1.11
CA GLN A 308 21.60 13.21 1.57
C GLN A 308 20.88 12.58 2.77
N PRO A 309 20.29 13.40 3.66
CA PRO A 309 19.37 12.88 4.66
C PRO A 309 18.12 12.29 3.97
N PHE A 310 17.54 11.25 4.56
CA PHE A 310 16.32 10.62 4.07
C PHE A 310 15.09 11.19 4.77
N ASP A 311 13.92 11.20 4.13
CA ASP A 311 12.62 11.24 4.81
C ASP A 311 11.91 9.89 4.62
N VAL A 312 10.97 9.55 5.51
CA VAL A 312 10.20 8.31 5.41
C VAL A 312 8.73 8.54 5.70
N GLN A 313 7.89 7.86 4.93
CA GLN A 313 6.45 7.78 5.15
C GLN A 313 6.02 6.30 5.14
N GLN A 314 5.19 5.90 6.10
CA GLN A 314 4.63 4.56 6.17
C GLN A 314 3.15 4.62 5.73
N HIS A 315 2.80 3.78 4.76
CA HIS A 315 1.42 3.58 4.30
C HIS A 315 1.07 2.10 4.44
N ARG A 316 0.37 1.75 5.54
CA ARG A 316 0.08 0.35 5.90
C ARG A 316 1.38 -0.48 5.99
N GLU A 317 1.59 -1.39 5.05
CA GLU A 317 2.78 -2.25 4.96
C GLU A 317 3.93 -1.66 4.14
N ARG A 318 3.65 -0.63 3.34
CA ARG A 318 4.61 0.05 2.47
C ARG A 318 5.36 1.13 3.25
N ILE A 319 6.66 1.23 3.03
CA ILE A 319 7.50 2.35 3.47
C ILE A 319 8.02 3.06 2.22
N ASP A 320 7.76 4.35 2.13
CA ASP A 320 8.29 5.21 1.10
C ASP A 320 9.54 5.89 1.68
N VAL A 321 10.70 5.64 1.08
CA VAL A 321 11.98 6.31 1.42
C VAL A 321 12.18 7.45 0.43
N LEU A 322 12.16 8.68 0.94
CA LEU A 322 12.27 9.89 0.15
C LEU A 322 13.69 10.46 0.27
N LEU A 323 14.34 10.67 -0.86
CA LEU A 323 15.67 11.28 -0.96
C LEU A 323 15.53 12.51 -1.85
N THR A 324 15.89 13.69 -1.35
CA THR A 324 15.81 14.92 -2.13
C THR A 324 17.21 15.38 -2.50
N LEU A 325 17.43 15.60 -3.80
CA LEU A 325 18.66 16.16 -4.34
C LEU A 325 18.29 17.30 -5.28
N ASN A 326 18.74 18.51 -4.97
CA ASN A 326 18.34 19.73 -5.66
C ASN A 326 16.79 19.87 -5.66
N ASP A 327 16.19 20.06 -6.83
CA ASP A 327 14.75 20.20 -7.04
C ASP A 327 14.06 18.86 -7.39
N THR A 328 14.72 17.73 -7.16
CA THR A 328 14.22 16.40 -7.50
C THR A 328 14.07 15.53 -6.25
N THR A 329 12.91 14.92 -6.07
CA THR A 329 12.64 13.97 -5.00
C THR A 329 12.55 12.56 -5.58
N TYR A 330 13.32 11.64 -5.01
CA TYR A 330 13.37 10.23 -5.37
C TYR A 330 12.68 9.44 -4.27
N THR A 331 11.62 8.74 -4.61
CA THR A 331 10.84 7.91 -3.68
C THR A 331 11.05 6.45 -4.02
N LEU A 332 11.64 5.69 -3.10
CA LEU A 332 11.75 4.24 -3.19
C LEU A 332 10.63 3.62 -2.38
N ASN A 333 9.74 2.89 -3.05
CA ASN A 333 8.61 2.21 -2.42
C ASN A 333 9.07 0.83 -1.95
N ILE A 334 9.03 0.59 -0.64
CA ILE A 334 9.56 -0.63 -0.03
C ILE A 334 8.44 -1.41 0.63
N VAL A 335 8.26 -2.65 0.20
CA VAL A 335 7.19 -3.54 0.68
C VAL A 335 7.79 -4.80 1.28
N PRO A 336 7.09 -5.46 2.23
CA PRO A 336 7.42 -6.84 2.56
C PRO A 336 7.17 -7.74 1.32
N PRO A 337 7.85 -8.89 1.21
CA PRO A 337 7.52 -9.87 0.18
C PRO A 337 6.04 -10.28 0.32
N LYS A 338 5.34 -10.33 -0.81
CA LYS A 338 3.96 -10.86 -0.83
C LYS A 338 4.05 -12.36 -0.56
N SER A 339 3.49 -12.82 0.56
CA SER A 339 3.20 -14.25 0.73
C SER A 339 2.18 -14.65 -0.33
N ALA A 340 2.39 -15.81 -0.96
CA ALA A 340 1.37 -16.39 -1.81
C ALA A 340 0.10 -16.58 -0.96
N ILE A 341 -1.06 -16.23 -1.51
CA ILE A 341 -2.34 -16.28 -0.82
C ILE A 341 -2.52 -17.69 -0.22
N GLY A 342 -2.53 -17.79 1.12
CA GLY A 342 -2.78 -19.03 1.85
C GLY A 342 -1.58 -19.64 2.58
N GLU A 343 -0.37 -19.08 2.46
CA GLU A 343 0.78 -19.52 3.26
C GLU A 343 1.03 -18.57 4.44
N GLU A 344 1.12 -19.12 5.65
CA GLU A 344 1.68 -18.39 6.79
C GLU A 344 3.08 -17.91 6.40
N THR A 345 3.27 -16.59 6.33
CA THR A 345 4.59 -16.02 6.07
C THR A 345 5.54 -16.52 7.15
N ASP A 346 6.58 -17.27 6.76
CA ASP A 346 7.65 -17.65 7.68
C ASP A 346 8.13 -16.39 8.42
N PRO A 347 8.18 -16.38 9.77
CA PRO A 347 8.63 -15.22 10.53
C PRO A 347 10.03 -14.73 10.12
N ALA A 348 10.86 -15.58 9.49
CA ALA A 348 12.10 -15.15 8.85
C ALA A 348 11.85 -14.29 7.59
N MET A 349 10.93 -14.71 6.71
CA MET A 349 10.54 -13.95 5.50
C MET A 349 9.75 -12.68 5.82
N ALA A 350 9.06 -12.61 6.96
CA ALA A 350 8.33 -11.42 7.40
C ALA A 350 9.25 -10.19 7.64
N SER A 351 10.55 -10.43 7.84
CA SER A 351 11.56 -9.38 8.00
C SER A 351 12.15 -8.88 6.69
N GLU A 352 11.98 -9.63 5.60
CA GLU A 352 12.53 -9.24 4.30
C GLU A 352 11.75 -8.04 3.73
N ARG A 353 12.47 -7.17 3.03
CA ARG A 353 11.93 -5.97 2.41
C ARG A 353 12.41 -5.96 0.96
N ARG A 354 11.60 -5.44 0.04
CA ARG A 354 11.92 -5.35 -1.39
C ARG A 354 11.44 -4.03 -1.96
N VAL A 355 12.21 -3.48 -2.90
CA VAL A 355 11.81 -2.29 -3.66
C VAL A 355 10.77 -2.68 -4.71
N GLU A 356 9.58 -2.10 -4.62
CA GLU A 356 8.47 -2.34 -5.56
C GLU A 356 8.49 -1.37 -6.74
N GLU A 357 8.95 -0.14 -6.51
CA GLU A 357 8.99 0.91 -7.52
C GLU A 357 9.94 2.03 -7.08
N VAL A 358 10.50 2.77 -8.05
CA VAL A 358 11.18 4.03 -7.79
C VAL A 358 10.48 5.14 -8.58
N THR A 359 10.07 6.18 -7.88
CA THR A 359 9.42 7.35 -8.47
C THR A 359 10.34 8.56 -8.36
N VAL A 360 10.53 9.27 -9.45
CA VAL A 360 11.33 10.50 -9.54
C VAL A 360 10.38 11.66 -9.80
N TYR A 361 10.25 12.55 -8.83
CA TYR A 361 9.50 13.79 -8.96
C TYR A 361 10.45 14.95 -9.23
N ASP A 362 10.37 15.52 -10.43
CA ASP A 362 11.13 16.71 -10.81
C ASP A 362 10.27 17.96 -10.65
N ARG A 363 10.59 18.80 -9.66
CA ARG A 363 9.82 20.01 -9.36
C ARG A 363 9.92 21.08 -10.45
N LYS A 364 10.98 21.07 -11.29
CA LYS A 364 11.15 22.06 -12.35
C LYS A 364 10.22 21.79 -13.52
N SER A 365 10.17 20.55 -13.97
CA SER A 365 9.29 20.13 -15.06
C SER A 365 7.87 19.80 -14.60
N GLY A 366 7.69 19.51 -13.30
CA GLY A 366 6.43 19.00 -12.76
C GLY A 366 6.19 17.52 -13.09
N GLU A 367 7.13 16.85 -13.78
CA GLU A 367 6.99 15.45 -14.16
C GLU A 367 7.17 14.51 -12.98
N ILE A 368 6.35 13.45 -12.95
CA ILE A 368 6.44 12.37 -11.99
C ILE A 368 6.74 11.08 -12.75
N LYS A 369 8.01 10.67 -12.77
CA LYS A 369 8.51 9.52 -13.54
C LYS A 369 8.55 8.28 -12.66
N ARG A 370 7.83 7.23 -13.05
CA ARG A 370 8.02 5.89 -12.47
C ARG A 370 9.01 5.12 -13.33
N LEU A 371 9.98 4.44 -12.72
CA LEU A 371 10.99 3.70 -13.49
C LEU A 371 10.35 2.63 -14.38
N SER A 372 9.34 1.91 -13.86
CA SER A 372 8.57 0.96 -14.66
C SER A 372 8.00 1.60 -15.92
N ALA A 373 7.45 2.81 -15.82
CA ALA A 373 6.88 3.53 -16.94
C ALA A 373 7.95 3.99 -17.95
N VAL A 374 9.08 4.50 -17.45
CA VAL A 374 10.19 4.93 -18.32
C VAL A 374 10.74 3.77 -19.14
N PHE A 375 10.84 2.57 -18.57
CA PHE A 375 11.35 1.39 -19.28
C PHE A 375 10.34 0.72 -20.21
N GLN A 376 9.05 0.70 -19.84
CA GLN A 376 8.04 -0.06 -20.58
C GLN A 376 7.32 0.77 -21.65
N SER A 377 7.19 2.10 -21.48
CA SER A 377 6.27 2.94 -22.26
C SER A 377 6.43 2.80 -23.77
N GLN A 378 7.65 2.92 -24.28
CA GLN A 378 7.92 2.83 -25.71
C GLN A 378 7.59 1.44 -26.28
N ALA A 379 8.03 0.37 -25.62
CA ALA A 379 7.78 -1.00 -26.09
C ALA A 379 6.27 -1.33 -26.09
N VAL A 380 5.54 -0.85 -25.08
CA VAL A 380 4.07 -1.01 -25.02
C VAL A 380 3.40 -0.27 -26.17
N VAL A 381 3.84 0.95 -26.49
CA VAL A 381 3.29 1.70 -27.64
C VAL A 381 3.60 1.03 -28.97
N GLU A 382 4.83 0.56 -29.17
CA GLU A 382 5.24 -0.15 -30.39
C GLU A 382 4.34 -1.38 -30.61
N VAL A 383 4.25 -2.28 -29.62
CA VAL A 383 3.40 -3.47 -29.70
C VAL A 383 1.92 -3.11 -29.89
N TYR A 384 1.40 -2.16 -29.11
CA TYR A 384 -0.02 -1.79 -29.20
C TYR A 384 -0.37 -1.16 -30.54
N SER A 385 0.51 -0.34 -31.11
CA SER A 385 0.31 0.30 -32.43
C SER A 385 0.21 -0.74 -33.56
N GLU A 386 1.05 -1.78 -33.51
CA GLU A 386 1.02 -2.89 -34.47
C GLU A 386 -0.29 -3.69 -34.35
N LEU A 387 -0.68 -4.02 -33.12
CA LEU A 387 -1.93 -4.73 -32.86
C LEU A 387 -3.16 -3.92 -33.27
N LEU A 388 -3.13 -2.60 -33.08
CA LEU A 388 -4.20 -1.71 -33.50
C LEU A 388 -4.30 -1.62 -35.03
N ALA A 389 -3.16 -1.53 -35.73
CA ALA A 389 -3.11 -1.56 -37.19
C ALA A 389 -3.56 -2.92 -37.76
N ALA A 390 -3.18 -4.03 -37.11
CA ALA A 390 -3.60 -5.38 -37.45
C ALA A 390 -5.04 -5.73 -37.03
N ARG A 391 -5.67 -4.87 -36.21
CA ARG A 391 -7.02 -5.07 -35.66
C ARG A 391 -7.15 -6.37 -34.86
N ASP A 392 -6.12 -6.72 -34.09
CA ASP A 392 -6.14 -7.90 -33.22
C ASP A 392 -6.86 -7.59 -31.90
N ALA A 393 -8.18 -7.76 -31.91
CA ALA A 393 -9.02 -7.53 -30.74
C ALA A 393 -8.63 -8.39 -29.52
N VAL A 394 -8.03 -9.57 -29.71
CA VAL A 394 -7.69 -10.47 -28.59
C VAL A 394 -6.49 -9.92 -27.83
N GLN A 395 -5.45 -9.53 -28.55
CA GLN A 395 -4.24 -8.97 -27.94
C GLN A 395 -4.45 -7.54 -27.44
N LEU A 396 -5.23 -6.71 -28.17
CA LEU A 396 -5.63 -5.38 -27.70
C LEU A 396 -6.32 -5.45 -26.34
N ARG A 397 -7.09 -6.51 -26.07
CA ARG A 397 -7.72 -6.70 -24.76
C ARG A 397 -6.71 -6.91 -23.63
N GLN A 398 -5.63 -7.61 -23.90
CA GLN A 398 -4.63 -7.94 -22.88
C GLN A 398 -3.75 -6.74 -22.50
N LEU A 399 -3.63 -5.77 -23.42
CA LEU A 399 -2.80 -4.58 -23.24
C LEU A 399 -3.61 -3.32 -22.94
N SER A 400 -4.94 -3.41 -22.83
CA SER A 400 -5.79 -2.26 -22.49
C SER A 400 -6.23 -2.29 -21.03
N THR A 401 -6.54 -1.12 -20.47
CA THR A 401 -7.17 -1.01 -19.14
C THR A 401 -8.51 -1.75 -19.10
N THR A 402 -8.96 -2.11 -17.89
CA THR A 402 -10.27 -2.75 -17.70
C THR A 402 -11.41 -1.88 -18.24
N ASP A 403 -11.36 -0.55 -18.01
CA ASP A 403 -12.39 0.37 -18.52
C ASP A 403 -12.38 0.48 -20.05
N PHE A 404 -11.21 0.53 -20.70
CA PHE A 404 -11.16 0.53 -22.17
C PHE A 404 -11.66 -0.80 -22.75
N ASN A 405 -11.30 -1.92 -22.12
CA ASN A 405 -11.80 -3.24 -22.49
C ASN A 405 -13.31 -3.37 -22.43
N ASP A 406 -13.90 -2.96 -21.32
CA ASP A 406 -15.34 -3.13 -21.06
C ASP A 406 -16.19 -2.26 -21.99
N ARG A 407 -15.73 -1.04 -22.27
CA ARG A 407 -16.45 -0.09 -23.14
C ARG A 407 -16.31 -0.41 -24.62
N VAL A 408 -15.17 -0.96 -25.03
CA VAL A 408 -14.79 -1.09 -26.44
C VAL A 408 -14.50 -2.54 -26.80
N TRP A 409 -13.38 -3.09 -26.36
CA TRP A 409 -12.84 -4.29 -26.98
C TRP A 409 -13.68 -5.56 -26.79
N LYS A 410 -14.41 -5.69 -25.67
CA LYS A 410 -15.33 -6.82 -25.44
C LYS A 410 -16.49 -6.84 -26.43
N ARG A 411 -16.86 -5.69 -26.99
CA ARG A 411 -17.98 -5.52 -27.95
C ARG A 411 -17.61 -5.78 -29.40
N PHE A 412 -16.33 -5.85 -29.71
CA PHE A 412 -15.84 -6.13 -31.05
C PHE A 412 -15.30 -7.56 -31.14
N PRO A 413 -16.11 -8.53 -31.62
CA PRO A 413 -15.57 -9.74 -32.23
C PRO A 413 -14.56 -9.38 -33.32
N PRO A 414 -13.54 -10.23 -33.59
CA PRO A 414 -12.52 -9.96 -34.59
C PRO A 414 -13.08 -9.56 -35.96
N GLN A 415 -14.19 -10.18 -36.38
CA GLN A 415 -14.84 -9.91 -37.66
C GLN A 415 -15.43 -8.49 -37.74
N ILE A 416 -16.00 -8.00 -36.64
CA ILE A 416 -16.62 -6.66 -36.58
C ILE A 416 -15.53 -5.59 -36.55
N LEU A 417 -14.44 -5.79 -35.80
CA LEU A 417 -13.34 -4.84 -35.76
C LEU A 417 -12.69 -4.64 -37.14
N GLN A 418 -12.54 -5.73 -37.90
CA GLN A 418 -12.04 -5.67 -39.28
C GLN A 418 -12.98 -4.90 -40.24
N ALA A 419 -14.27 -4.84 -39.96
CA ALA A 419 -15.23 -4.11 -40.79
C ALA A 419 -15.26 -2.60 -40.52
N ILE A 420 -14.63 -2.12 -39.44
CA ILE A 420 -14.62 -0.70 -39.05
C ILE A 420 -13.47 0.03 -39.72
N GLY A 421 -13.78 1.11 -40.45
CA GLY A 421 -12.79 1.97 -41.07
C GLY A 421 -12.08 2.85 -40.05
N LEU A 422 -10.93 2.40 -39.55
CA LEU A 422 -9.98 3.21 -38.76
C LEU A 422 -8.91 3.82 -39.66
N ASN A 423 -9.31 4.73 -40.54
CA ASN A 423 -8.42 5.33 -41.55
C ASN A 423 -7.35 6.24 -40.93
N GLU A 424 -7.52 6.61 -39.66
CA GLU A 424 -6.59 7.42 -38.89
C GLU A 424 -5.43 6.62 -38.30
N ILE A 425 -5.56 5.29 -38.23
CA ILE A 425 -4.49 4.40 -37.79
C ILE A 425 -3.79 3.85 -39.03
N GLU A 426 -2.70 4.50 -39.41
CA GLU A 426 -1.90 4.08 -40.56
C GLU A 426 -1.10 2.82 -40.24
N THR A 427 -0.96 1.91 -41.19
CA THR A 427 -0.09 0.74 -41.07
C THR A 427 1.38 1.14 -41.27
N ALA A 428 1.91 1.87 -40.30
CA ALA A 428 3.28 2.33 -40.25
C ALA A 428 3.84 2.13 -38.82
N PRO A 429 5.14 1.82 -38.67
CA PRO A 429 5.73 1.74 -37.35
C PRO A 429 5.73 3.12 -36.68
N PRO A 430 5.44 3.22 -35.37
CA PRO A 430 5.45 4.48 -34.67
C PRO A 430 6.88 4.97 -34.48
N THR A 431 7.09 6.27 -34.71
CA THR A 431 8.35 6.95 -34.38
C THR A 431 8.13 7.85 -33.18
N HIS A 432 8.92 7.65 -32.13
CA HIS A 432 8.80 8.39 -30.88
C HIS A 432 9.00 9.90 -31.10
N ALA A 433 8.09 10.71 -30.57
CA ALA A 433 8.19 12.17 -30.61
C ALA A 433 8.42 12.74 -29.21
N THR A 434 7.56 12.41 -28.24
CA THR A 434 7.71 12.87 -26.85
C THR A 434 7.02 11.92 -25.87
N THR A 435 7.42 11.99 -24.61
CA THR A 435 6.77 11.29 -23.50
C THR A 435 6.63 12.21 -22.32
N VAL A 436 5.42 12.28 -21.75
CA VAL A 436 5.11 13.06 -20.55
C VAL A 436 4.71 12.10 -19.44
N PHE A 437 5.37 12.22 -18.29
CA PHE A 437 5.13 11.35 -17.14
C PHE A 437 4.37 12.09 -16.03
N GLN A 438 3.18 11.59 -15.70
CA GLN A 438 2.29 12.17 -14.69
C GLN A 438 1.95 11.12 -13.61
N GLY A 439 2.96 10.39 -13.14
CA GLY A 439 2.84 9.44 -12.04
C GLY A 439 2.18 8.13 -12.49
N PRO A 440 0.91 7.86 -12.11
CA PRO A 440 0.20 6.68 -12.61
C PRO A 440 -0.13 6.74 -14.11
N VAL A 441 -0.12 7.93 -14.73
CA VAL A 441 -0.41 8.13 -16.15
C VAL A 441 0.86 8.50 -16.90
N THR A 442 1.05 7.92 -18.08
CA THR A 442 2.13 8.27 -19.01
C THR A 442 1.55 8.50 -20.39
N GLU A 443 1.81 9.66 -20.97
CA GLU A 443 1.39 9.99 -22.33
C GLU A 443 2.59 9.86 -23.27
N VAL A 444 2.45 9.04 -24.30
CA VAL A 444 3.50 8.83 -25.31
C VAL A 444 2.98 9.31 -26.65
N THR A 445 3.55 10.40 -27.16
CA THR A 445 3.24 10.90 -28.50
C THR A 445 4.21 10.32 -29.51
N VAL A 446 3.65 9.77 -30.59
CA VAL A 446 4.39 9.18 -31.70
C VAL A 446 3.87 9.73 -33.03
N MET A 447 4.74 9.71 -34.04
CA MET A 447 4.35 9.87 -35.42
C MET A 447 4.16 8.47 -36.03
N GLN A 448 2.92 8.13 -36.39
CA GLN A 448 2.56 6.89 -37.05
C GLN A 448 2.14 7.20 -38.48
N GLY A 449 3.09 6.99 -39.41
CA GLY A 449 2.95 7.42 -40.80
C GLY A 449 2.88 8.95 -40.87
N SER A 450 1.80 9.50 -41.41
CA SER A 450 1.61 10.97 -41.50
C SER A 450 0.97 11.62 -40.28
N ARG A 451 0.57 10.83 -39.26
CA ARG A 451 -0.27 11.30 -38.15
C ARG A 451 0.44 11.27 -36.81
N ALA A 452 0.19 12.31 -36.01
CA ALA A 452 0.59 12.36 -34.61
C ALA A 452 -0.49 11.69 -33.74
N LEU A 453 -0.11 10.66 -33.00
CA LEU A 453 -0.98 9.93 -32.07
C LEU A 453 -0.40 10.00 -30.66
N THR A 454 -1.24 10.16 -29.64
CA THR A 454 -0.82 10.10 -28.23
C THR A 454 -1.46 8.90 -27.54
N TYR A 455 -0.63 7.95 -27.10
CA TYR A 455 -1.06 6.80 -26.32
C TYR A 455 -1.08 7.17 -24.84
N VAL A 456 -2.22 7.02 -24.20
CA VAL A 456 -2.40 7.27 -22.76
C VAL A 456 -2.24 5.93 -22.03
N LEU A 457 -1.15 5.78 -21.28
CA LEU A 457 -0.80 4.57 -20.56
C LEU A 457 -1.07 4.73 -19.07
N HIS A 458 -1.55 3.67 -18.43
CA HIS A 458 -1.76 3.59 -16.99
C HIS A 458 -0.90 2.48 -16.37
N SER A 459 -0.35 2.77 -15.20
CA SER A 459 0.41 1.81 -14.40
C SER A 459 -0.51 0.96 -13.52
N GLU A 460 -0.71 -0.30 -13.88
CA GLU A 460 -1.49 -1.28 -13.11
C GLU A 460 -0.63 -2.53 -12.78
N GLY A 461 -0.45 -2.85 -11.50
CA GLY A 461 0.23 -4.10 -11.09
C GLY A 461 1.67 -4.29 -11.61
N GLY A 462 2.43 -3.19 -11.72
CA GLY A 462 3.79 -3.19 -12.26
C GLY A 462 3.88 -3.33 -13.79
N ARG A 463 2.75 -3.18 -14.50
CA ARG A 463 2.67 -3.13 -15.96
C ARG A 463 2.12 -1.80 -16.42
N LEU A 464 2.54 -1.36 -17.60
CA LEU A 464 1.84 -0.34 -18.36
C LEU A 464 0.79 -0.98 -19.27
N VAL A 465 -0.42 -0.44 -19.23
CA VAL A 465 -1.54 -0.79 -20.11
C VAL A 465 -2.11 0.47 -20.75
N VAL A 466 -2.67 0.35 -21.96
CA VAL A 466 -3.24 1.48 -22.71
C VAL A 466 -4.65 1.76 -22.24
N ASP A 467 -4.93 3.00 -21.84
CA ASP A 467 -6.28 3.45 -21.52
C ASP A 467 -6.99 4.12 -22.70
N ASP A 468 -6.24 4.82 -23.54
CA ASP A 468 -6.78 5.49 -24.72
C ASP A 468 -5.69 5.79 -25.76
N VAL A 469 -6.13 6.09 -26.98
CA VAL A 469 -5.30 6.64 -28.06
C VAL A 469 -5.93 7.95 -28.52
N LEU A 470 -5.25 9.06 -28.30
CA LEU A 470 -5.69 10.38 -28.71
C LEU A 470 -5.21 10.66 -30.14
N MET A 471 -6.17 10.94 -31.01
CA MET A 471 -6.01 11.22 -32.43
C MET A 471 -6.62 12.60 -32.71
N PRO A 472 -5.83 13.63 -33.07
CA PRO A 472 -6.36 14.95 -33.37
C PRO A 472 -7.09 14.93 -34.72
N VAL A 473 -8.42 14.76 -34.68
CA VAL A 473 -9.27 14.66 -35.87
C VAL A 473 -10.37 15.71 -35.80
N LEU A 474 -10.59 16.43 -36.91
CA LEU A 474 -11.67 17.41 -37.00
C LEU A 474 -13.04 16.73 -36.95
N ASN A 475 -14.02 17.42 -36.33
CA ASN A 475 -15.43 17.00 -36.22
C ASN A 475 -15.67 15.68 -35.46
N ARG A 476 -14.69 15.17 -34.72
CA ARG A 476 -14.79 13.96 -33.89
C ARG A 476 -14.08 14.18 -32.54
N PRO A 477 -14.43 13.41 -31.50
CA PRO A 477 -13.62 13.39 -30.28
C PRO A 477 -12.19 12.96 -30.61
N SER A 478 -11.21 13.54 -29.90
CA SER A 478 -9.81 13.11 -30.03
C SER A 478 -9.59 11.68 -29.52
N SER A 479 -10.43 11.22 -28.61
CA SER A 479 -10.32 9.88 -28.00
C SER A 479 -10.78 8.78 -28.97
N LEU A 480 -9.89 7.83 -29.28
CA LEU A 480 -10.23 6.60 -29.99
C LEU A 480 -11.25 5.80 -29.18
N LYS A 481 -11.06 5.69 -27.86
CA LYS A 481 -11.98 4.98 -26.97
C LYS A 481 -13.41 5.51 -27.07
N LYS A 482 -13.60 6.84 -27.03
CA LYS A 482 -14.92 7.47 -27.20
C LYS A 482 -15.49 7.26 -28.59
N THR A 483 -14.68 7.44 -29.63
CA THR A 483 -15.11 7.20 -31.03
C THR A 483 -15.57 5.74 -31.22
N MET A 484 -14.81 4.78 -30.71
CA MET A 484 -15.14 3.36 -30.84
C MET A 484 -16.37 2.97 -30.01
N GLN A 485 -16.60 3.61 -28.86
CA GLN A 485 -17.78 3.38 -28.02
C GLN A 485 -19.11 3.66 -28.76
N VAL A 486 -19.13 4.67 -29.65
CA VAL A 486 -20.30 5.00 -30.47
C VAL A 486 -20.36 4.24 -31.80
N LEU A 487 -19.21 3.80 -32.33
CA LEU A 487 -19.19 2.93 -33.52
C LEU A 487 -19.59 1.49 -33.21
N ALA A 488 -19.37 1.00 -31.98
CA ALA A 488 -19.75 -0.35 -31.56
C ALA A 488 -21.21 -0.71 -31.84
N PRO A 489 -22.22 0.05 -31.33
CA PRO A 489 -23.61 -0.29 -31.60
C PRO A 489 -23.99 -0.19 -33.07
N ILE A 490 -23.37 0.70 -33.84
CA ILE A 490 -23.61 0.83 -35.28
C ILE A 490 -23.14 -0.41 -36.02
N ALA A 491 -21.95 -0.90 -35.68
CA ALA A 491 -21.37 -2.10 -36.27
C ALA A 491 -22.12 -3.37 -35.86
N GLU A 492 -22.54 -3.47 -34.59
CA GLU A 492 -23.40 -4.55 -34.08
C GLU A 492 -24.77 -4.56 -34.80
N PHE A 493 -25.39 -3.39 -34.95
CA PHE A 493 -26.67 -3.24 -35.65
C PHE A 493 -26.55 -3.63 -37.13
N ARG A 494 -25.51 -3.14 -37.82
CA ARG A 494 -25.21 -3.54 -39.20
C ARG A 494 -24.97 -5.05 -39.32
N ALA A 495 -24.22 -5.65 -38.40
CA ALA A 495 -23.98 -7.09 -38.42
C ALA A 495 -25.27 -7.89 -38.25
N GLY A 496 -26.17 -7.45 -37.36
CA GLY A 496 -27.50 -8.03 -37.20
C GLY A 496 -28.37 -7.91 -38.47
N LEU A 497 -28.26 -6.80 -39.20
CA LEU A 497 -28.96 -6.63 -40.48
C LEU A 497 -28.43 -7.61 -41.53
N ALA A 498 -27.10 -7.73 -41.64
CA ALA A 498 -26.45 -8.59 -42.63
C ALA A 498 -26.70 -10.09 -42.37
N SER A 499 -26.80 -10.51 -41.11
CA SER A 499 -27.06 -11.90 -40.74
C SER A 499 -28.55 -12.26 -40.65
N GLY A 500 -29.45 -11.27 -40.69
CA GLY A 500 -30.86 -11.46 -40.37
C GLY A 500 -31.12 -11.89 -38.92
N ASP A 501 -30.14 -11.70 -38.02
CA ASP A 501 -30.28 -12.06 -36.62
C ASP A 501 -31.09 -11.01 -35.86
N ARG A 502 -32.39 -11.28 -35.73
CA ARG A 502 -33.31 -10.41 -35.01
C ARG A 502 -32.89 -10.16 -33.56
N ASN A 503 -32.35 -11.15 -32.87
CA ASN A 503 -31.96 -10.96 -31.46
C ASN A 503 -30.78 -9.99 -31.35
N ALA A 504 -29.84 -10.05 -32.29
CA ALA A 504 -28.76 -9.07 -32.40
C ALA A 504 -29.29 -7.66 -32.72
N LEU A 505 -30.26 -7.54 -33.64
CA LEU A 505 -30.92 -6.26 -33.96
C LEU A 505 -31.63 -5.66 -32.75
N MET A 506 -32.41 -6.45 -32.02
CA MET A 506 -33.08 -6.01 -30.80
C MET A 506 -32.07 -5.56 -29.73
N ALA A 507 -30.95 -6.28 -29.58
CA ALA A 507 -29.93 -5.94 -28.60
C ALA A 507 -29.16 -4.65 -28.93
N ALA A 508 -29.03 -4.31 -30.22
CA ALA A 508 -28.32 -3.13 -30.71
C ALA A 508 -29.24 -1.91 -30.95
N SER A 509 -30.55 -2.07 -30.81
CA SER A 509 -31.56 -1.03 -31.03
C SER A 509 -32.10 -0.46 -29.71
N GLY A 510 -32.47 0.82 -29.72
CA GLY A 510 -33.21 1.44 -28.64
C GLY A 510 -34.64 0.92 -28.52
N THR A 511 -35.26 1.15 -27.37
CA THR A 511 -36.59 0.63 -27.02
C THR A 511 -37.67 0.99 -28.07
N GLY A 512 -37.56 2.17 -28.68
CA GLY A 512 -38.47 2.64 -29.72
C GLY A 512 -38.41 1.78 -30.99
N LEU A 513 -37.22 1.61 -31.56
CA LEU A 513 -37.00 0.84 -32.79
C LEU A 513 -37.31 -0.65 -32.60
N ASP A 514 -36.93 -1.22 -31.44
CA ASP A 514 -37.25 -2.60 -31.08
C ASP A 514 -38.77 -2.85 -31.08
N ARG A 515 -39.52 -2.07 -30.29
CA ARG A 515 -40.96 -2.26 -30.12
C ARG A 515 -41.74 -2.03 -31.41
N ILE A 516 -41.34 -1.03 -32.20
CA ILE A 516 -42.07 -0.59 -33.40
C ILE A 516 -41.76 -1.45 -34.62
N VAL A 517 -40.52 -1.93 -34.75
CA VAL A 517 -40.06 -2.66 -35.94
C VAL A 517 -39.81 -4.12 -35.58
N TRP A 518 -38.78 -4.42 -34.80
CA TRP A 518 -38.24 -5.78 -34.67
C TRP A 518 -39.22 -6.76 -34.03
N GLN A 519 -40.04 -6.33 -33.08
CA GLN A 519 -41.08 -7.19 -32.48
C GLN A 519 -42.26 -7.46 -33.43
N GLN A 520 -42.42 -6.66 -34.49
CA GLN A 520 -43.57 -6.73 -35.41
C GLN A 520 -43.28 -7.56 -36.67
N VAL A 521 -42.01 -7.87 -36.95
CA VAL A 521 -41.58 -8.51 -38.20
C VAL A 521 -40.68 -9.71 -37.96
N GLN A 522 -40.62 -10.61 -38.95
CA GLN A 522 -39.66 -11.73 -38.98
C GLN A 522 -38.43 -11.42 -39.85
N GLU A 523 -38.59 -10.51 -40.81
CA GLU A 523 -37.55 -10.09 -41.75
C GLU A 523 -37.45 -8.56 -41.78
N THR A 524 -36.28 -8.03 -42.12
CA THR A 524 -36.03 -6.58 -42.18
C THR A 524 -36.89 -5.93 -43.27
N PRO A 525 -37.67 -4.87 -42.98
CA PRO A 525 -38.51 -4.22 -43.99
C PRO A 525 -37.67 -3.55 -45.08
N GLU A 526 -38.06 -3.73 -46.34
CA GLU A 526 -37.42 -3.08 -47.48
C GLU A 526 -37.90 -1.63 -47.63
N ILE A 527 -37.04 -0.68 -47.25
CA ILE A 527 -37.34 0.77 -47.30
C ILE A 527 -36.78 1.48 -48.55
N GLY A 528 -36.32 0.73 -49.54
CA GLY A 528 -35.75 1.28 -50.79
C GLY A 528 -34.37 1.92 -50.64
N VAL A 529 -33.66 1.68 -49.52
CA VAL A 529 -32.29 2.16 -49.27
C VAL A 529 -31.42 0.98 -48.87
N ASN A 530 -30.18 0.92 -49.38
CA ASN A 530 -29.19 -0.06 -48.92
C ASN A 530 -28.65 0.33 -47.53
N ILE A 531 -29.39 -0.04 -46.48
CA ILE A 531 -29.05 0.28 -45.09
C ILE A 531 -27.66 -0.24 -44.73
N GLU A 532 -27.36 -1.50 -45.05
CA GLU A 532 -26.09 -2.13 -44.70
C GLU A 532 -24.90 -1.38 -45.31
N GLY A 533 -24.99 -1.06 -46.61
CA GLY A 533 -23.95 -0.30 -47.31
C GLY A 533 -23.77 1.11 -46.76
N ARG A 534 -24.86 1.78 -46.37
CA ARG A 534 -24.82 3.14 -45.78
C ARG A 534 -24.21 3.15 -44.38
N LEU A 535 -24.46 2.11 -43.58
CA LEU A 535 -23.84 1.95 -42.25
C LEU A 535 -22.38 1.47 -42.32
N ALA A 536 -21.92 1.02 -43.50
CA ALA A 536 -20.52 0.67 -43.74
C ALA A 536 -19.64 1.88 -44.13
N LEU A 537 -20.23 3.06 -44.33
CA LEU A 537 -19.51 4.25 -44.75
C LEU A 537 -18.53 4.74 -43.66
N PRO A 538 -17.41 5.38 -44.03
CA PRO A 538 -16.47 5.95 -43.06
C PRO A 538 -17.12 7.00 -42.17
N ILE A 539 -16.69 7.05 -40.91
CA ILE A 539 -17.10 8.11 -39.99
C ILE A 539 -16.56 9.47 -40.44
N HIS A 540 -17.47 10.42 -40.62
CA HIS A 540 -17.16 11.79 -41.00
C HIS A 540 -17.18 12.73 -39.79
N ALA A 541 -18.22 12.61 -38.95
CA ALA A 541 -18.38 13.42 -37.74
C ALA A 541 -19.01 12.60 -36.61
N ALA A 542 -18.72 12.96 -35.37
CA ALA A 542 -19.40 12.44 -34.19
C ALA A 542 -19.55 13.52 -33.12
N LYS A 543 -20.79 13.71 -32.65
CA LYS A 543 -21.11 14.49 -31.46
C LYS A 543 -21.53 13.52 -30.37
N ILE A 544 -20.75 13.47 -29.30
CA ILE A 544 -20.96 12.52 -28.20
C ILE A 544 -21.33 13.30 -26.94
N ASP A 545 -22.58 13.18 -26.52
CA ASP A 545 -23.05 13.70 -25.23
C ASP A 545 -23.28 12.54 -24.24
N ALA A 546 -23.64 12.87 -22.99
CA ALA A 546 -23.76 11.87 -21.93
C ALA A 546 -24.90 10.87 -22.14
N THR A 547 -26.00 11.28 -22.78
CA THR A 547 -27.23 10.48 -22.92
C THR A 547 -27.64 10.23 -24.37
N GLN A 548 -27.20 11.10 -25.29
CA GLN A 548 -27.49 11.00 -26.71
C GLN A 548 -26.19 11.25 -27.49
N SER A 549 -26.06 10.63 -28.66
CA SER A 549 -24.91 10.86 -29.53
C SER A 549 -25.37 10.77 -30.98
N ARG A 550 -24.75 11.58 -31.83
CA ARG A 550 -25.01 11.55 -33.27
C ARG A 550 -23.73 11.25 -34.02
N VAL A 551 -23.76 10.22 -34.87
CA VAL A 551 -22.66 9.82 -35.73
C VAL A 551 -23.05 10.05 -37.19
N THR A 552 -22.22 10.77 -37.93
CA THR A 552 -22.40 10.99 -39.37
C THR A 552 -21.41 10.12 -40.12
N LEU A 553 -21.91 9.21 -40.96
CA LEU A 553 -21.13 8.36 -41.85
C LEU A 553 -21.28 8.87 -43.29
N SER A 554 -20.18 9.02 -44.02
CA SER A 554 -20.24 9.56 -45.39
C SER A 554 -19.06 9.18 -46.29
N ASN A 555 -19.33 9.07 -47.59
CA ASN A 555 -18.34 9.03 -48.67
C ASN A 555 -18.33 10.32 -49.54
N GLY A 556 -18.99 11.38 -49.08
CA GLY A 556 -19.13 12.67 -49.79
C GLY A 556 -20.31 12.75 -50.77
N ARG A 557 -20.93 11.62 -51.14
CA ARG A 557 -22.17 11.58 -51.95
C ARG A 557 -23.35 11.08 -51.14
N GLU A 558 -23.10 10.05 -50.35
CA GLU A 558 -24.05 9.39 -49.50
C GLU A 558 -23.77 9.77 -48.04
N VAL A 559 -24.84 10.00 -47.27
CA VAL A 559 -24.74 10.30 -45.85
C VAL A 559 -25.73 9.44 -45.07
N ALA A 560 -25.28 8.90 -43.95
CA ALA A 560 -26.13 8.32 -42.91
C ALA A 560 -25.87 9.05 -41.60
N GLU A 561 -26.92 9.65 -41.02
CA GLU A 561 -26.89 10.20 -39.66
C GLU A 561 -27.51 9.17 -38.72
N VAL A 562 -26.72 8.66 -37.79
CA VAL A 562 -27.14 7.68 -36.80
C VAL A 562 -27.32 8.36 -35.46
N ASP A 563 -28.55 8.34 -34.95
CA ASP A 563 -28.87 8.79 -33.61
C ASP A 563 -28.75 7.61 -32.64
N LEU A 564 -27.97 7.83 -31.58
CA LEU A 564 -27.70 6.86 -30.53
C LEU A 564 -28.23 7.39 -29.20
N ILE A 565 -28.81 6.51 -28.40
CA ILE A 565 -29.28 6.80 -27.06
C ILE A 565 -28.59 5.88 -26.06
N LEU A 566 -28.28 6.40 -24.86
CA LEU A 566 -27.73 5.60 -23.77
C LEU A 566 -28.86 4.85 -23.05
N GLU A 567 -28.87 3.53 -23.15
CA GLU A 567 -29.78 2.64 -22.40
C GLU A 567 -28.96 1.56 -21.68
N ARG A 568 -29.23 1.34 -20.38
CA ARG A 568 -28.52 0.33 -19.56
C ARG A 568 -26.98 0.46 -19.65
N ASP A 569 -26.48 1.68 -19.50
CA ASP A 569 -25.05 2.05 -19.56
C ASP A 569 -24.35 1.78 -20.90
N ARG A 570 -25.11 1.64 -22.00
CA ARG A 570 -24.56 1.46 -23.35
C ARG A 570 -25.33 2.25 -24.40
N PHE A 571 -24.62 2.74 -25.40
CA PHE A 571 -25.27 3.33 -26.58
C PHE A 571 -25.90 2.23 -27.43
N VAL A 572 -27.10 2.51 -27.93
CA VAL A 572 -27.88 1.70 -28.88
C VAL A 572 -28.46 2.60 -29.97
N VAL A 573 -28.78 2.03 -31.14
CA VAL A 573 -29.31 2.77 -32.30
C VAL A 573 -30.76 3.16 -32.05
N GLU A 574 -31.03 4.45 -31.98
CA GLU A 574 -32.39 5.01 -31.84
C GLU A 574 -33.07 5.14 -33.20
N ASP A 575 -32.41 5.79 -34.16
CA ASP A 575 -32.86 5.93 -35.54
C ASP A 575 -31.67 6.17 -36.49
N VAL A 576 -31.90 6.00 -37.79
CA VAL A 576 -30.94 6.30 -38.84
C VAL A 576 -31.62 7.14 -39.91
N THR A 577 -31.06 8.30 -40.22
CA THR A 577 -31.52 9.16 -41.32
C THR A 577 -30.57 9.07 -42.50
N PHE A 578 -31.08 8.66 -43.65
CA PHE A 578 -30.32 8.62 -44.91
C PHE A 578 -30.57 9.91 -45.69
N LEU A 579 -29.48 10.59 -46.07
CA LEU A 579 -29.52 11.72 -46.97
C LEU A 579 -28.94 11.29 -48.32
N GLU A 580 -29.66 11.60 -49.39
CA GLU A 580 -29.16 11.49 -50.77
C GLU A 580 -28.88 12.89 -51.32
N GLY A 581 -28.25 12.98 -52.49
CA GLY A 581 -27.74 14.23 -53.06
C GLY A 581 -28.76 15.38 -53.16
N PRO A 582 -28.31 16.60 -53.50
CA PRO A 582 -29.14 17.80 -53.45
C PRO A 582 -30.46 17.62 -54.23
N GLY A 583 -31.59 17.72 -53.52
CA GLY A 583 -32.95 17.65 -54.08
C GLY A 583 -33.78 16.43 -53.69
N GLN A 584 -33.20 15.42 -53.04
CA GLN A 584 -33.96 14.26 -52.51
C GLN A 584 -34.36 14.47 -51.05
N ALA A 585 -35.55 14.00 -50.68
CA ALA A 585 -36.04 14.08 -49.31
C ALA A 585 -35.28 13.07 -48.42
N PRO A 586 -34.97 13.43 -47.16
CA PRO A 586 -34.33 12.52 -46.22
C PRO A 586 -35.23 11.32 -45.92
N VAL A 587 -34.63 10.13 -45.78
CA VAL A 587 -35.33 8.90 -45.41
C VAL A 587 -34.97 8.53 -43.98
N ALA A 588 -35.89 8.76 -43.04
CA ALA A 588 -35.77 8.28 -41.66
C ALA A 588 -36.16 6.80 -41.58
N MET A 589 -35.23 5.95 -41.15
CA MET A 589 -35.35 4.48 -41.14
C MET A 589 -36.57 4.02 -40.36
N LEU A 590 -36.75 4.49 -39.11
CA LEU A 590 -37.87 4.11 -38.26
C LEU A 590 -39.22 4.44 -38.92
N GLN A 591 -39.34 5.65 -39.48
CA GLN A 591 -40.58 6.08 -40.13
C GLN A 591 -40.86 5.28 -41.41
N ALA A 592 -39.83 5.01 -42.22
CA ALA A 592 -39.96 4.26 -43.45
C ALA A 592 -40.32 2.79 -43.18
N MET A 593 -39.64 2.13 -42.23
CA MET A 593 -39.94 0.75 -41.83
C MET A 593 -41.36 0.62 -41.28
N ARG A 594 -41.80 1.57 -40.43
CA ARG A 594 -43.17 1.57 -39.92
C ARG A 594 -44.22 1.66 -41.02
N ARG A 595 -43.98 2.48 -42.06
CA ARG A 595 -44.90 2.59 -43.22
C ARG A 595 -44.96 1.29 -44.01
N GLU A 596 -43.82 0.62 -44.19
CA GLU A 596 -43.78 -0.64 -44.92
C GLU A 596 -44.48 -1.78 -44.16
N ILE A 597 -44.27 -1.87 -42.83
CA ILE A 597 -45.01 -2.80 -41.96
C ILE A 597 -46.52 -2.55 -42.06
N ALA A 598 -46.95 -1.29 -42.01
CA ALA A 598 -48.37 -0.95 -42.14
C ALA A 598 -48.95 -1.33 -43.51
N ARG A 599 -48.17 -1.15 -44.59
CA ARG A 599 -48.54 -1.55 -45.95
C ARG A 599 -48.67 -3.07 -46.08
N ASP A 600 -47.71 -3.84 -45.58
CA ASP A 600 -47.76 -5.32 -45.60
C ASP A 600 -48.95 -5.84 -44.77
N MET A 601 -49.21 -5.27 -43.58
CA MET A 601 -50.39 -5.60 -42.79
C MET A 601 -51.70 -5.35 -43.54
N GLN A 602 -51.82 -4.24 -44.27
CA GLN A 602 -52.99 -3.95 -45.12
C GLN A 602 -53.12 -4.95 -46.27
N HIS A 603 -52.03 -5.34 -46.92
CA HIS A 603 -52.06 -6.35 -47.98
C HIS A 603 -52.45 -7.74 -47.46
N ARG A 604 -52.04 -8.11 -46.23
CA ARG A 604 -52.42 -9.39 -45.61
C ARG A 604 -53.86 -9.42 -45.09
N THR A 605 -54.44 -8.28 -44.73
CA THR A 605 -55.85 -8.18 -44.28
C THR A 605 -56.84 -7.91 -45.43
N ALA A 606 -56.38 -7.40 -46.57
CA ALA A 606 -57.20 -7.14 -47.75
C ALA A 606 -57.93 -8.37 -48.37
N PRO A 607 -57.48 -9.64 -48.27
CA PRO A 607 -58.22 -10.75 -48.86
C PRO A 607 -59.54 -11.11 -48.15
N GLN A 608 -59.84 -10.53 -46.99
CA GLN A 608 -61.03 -10.86 -46.19
C GLN A 608 -62.05 -9.73 -46.01
N VAL A 609 -61.94 -8.63 -46.77
CA VAL A 609 -62.99 -7.60 -46.81
C VAL A 609 -63.73 -7.70 -48.14
N LEU A 610 -64.80 -8.50 -48.16
CA LEU A 610 -65.82 -8.38 -49.22
C LEU A 610 -66.49 -6.99 -49.08
N PRO A 611 -66.59 -6.19 -50.14
CA PRO A 611 -67.30 -4.92 -50.09
C PRO A 611 -68.80 -5.16 -49.83
N ALA A 612 -69.38 -4.39 -48.92
CA ALA A 612 -70.79 -4.41 -48.52
C ALA A 612 -71.76 -3.88 -49.60
N SER A 613 -71.58 -4.28 -50.86
CA SER A 613 -72.45 -3.91 -51.99
C SER A 613 -72.97 -5.11 -52.78
N TYR A 614 -73.01 -6.30 -52.17
CA TYR A 614 -73.76 -7.43 -52.69
C TYR A 614 -75.10 -7.58 -51.94
N GLU A 615 -75.93 -6.53 -51.98
CA GLU A 615 -77.35 -6.65 -51.66
C GLU A 615 -78.07 -7.36 -52.83
N ARG A 616 -78.52 -8.60 -52.59
CA ARG A 616 -79.55 -9.22 -53.42
C ARG A 616 -80.83 -8.39 -53.28
N SER A 617 -81.20 -7.69 -54.36
CA SER A 617 -82.49 -7.04 -54.50
C SER A 617 -83.61 -8.08 -54.36
N ALA A 618 -84.38 -7.99 -53.28
CA ALA A 618 -85.64 -8.70 -53.12
C ALA A 618 -86.69 -8.08 -54.04
N ALA A 619 -87.20 -8.85 -54.99
CA ALA A 619 -88.42 -8.50 -55.72
C ALA A 619 -89.64 -8.95 -54.90
N ALA A 620 -90.58 -8.03 -54.74
CA ALA A 620 -91.82 -8.13 -53.96
C ALA A 620 -92.84 -9.12 -54.58
N PRO A 621 -93.88 -9.54 -53.83
CA PRO A 621 -94.71 -10.70 -54.13
C PRO A 621 -95.94 -10.36 -54.98
N ALA A 622 -96.47 -11.34 -55.74
CA ALA A 622 -97.87 -11.34 -56.18
C ALA A 622 -98.35 -12.73 -56.67
N ALA A 623 -99.55 -13.06 -56.19
CA ALA A 623 -100.66 -13.78 -56.83
C ALA A 623 -100.64 -15.31 -56.98
N ASP A 624 -101.64 -15.92 -56.31
CA ASP A 624 -102.39 -17.11 -56.70
C ASP A 624 -102.59 -17.23 -58.23
N ASP A 625 -102.44 -18.44 -58.78
CA ASP A 625 -103.60 -19.20 -59.28
C ASP A 625 -103.20 -20.59 -59.80
N PHE A 626 -103.98 -21.58 -59.38
CA PHE A 626 -104.42 -22.80 -60.08
C PHE A 626 -103.62 -23.35 -61.28
N ARG A 627 -103.33 -24.66 -61.22
CA ARG A 627 -103.88 -25.66 -62.18
C ARG A 627 -103.75 -27.11 -61.67
N PRO A 628 -104.62 -28.02 -62.15
CA PRO A 628 -104.83 -29.36 -61.57
C PRO A 628 -104.01 -30.46 -62.27
N LEU A 629 -103.64 -31.48 -61.51
CA LEU A 629 -104.05 -32.89 -61.68
C LEU A 629 -103.54 -33.71 -60.48
#